data_AF-A0A0B0EKC4-F1
#
_entry.id   AF-A0A0B0EKC4-F1
#
_cell.length_a   1.000
_cell.length_b   1.000
_cell.length_c   1.000
_cell.angle_alpha   90.00
_cell.angle_beta   90.00
_cell.angle_gamma   90.00
#
_symmetry.space_group_name_H-M   'P 1'
#
loop_
_entity.id
_entity.type
_entity.pdbx_description
1 polymer ?
#
loop_
_entity_poly.entity_id
_entity_poly.type
_entity_poly.pdbx_seq_one_letter_code
_entity_poly.pdbx_strand_id
1 'polypeptide(L)' 'MKQEVLSNTVDILHKIETIEKEVTDLKLSVLKKLTPTGKKVISLKGVIKGIDVTDKDVNFAKKSLFQQRNISISP' A
#
# COMPACT_ATOMS: atom_id res chain seq x y z
N MET A 1 13.43 -27.37 30.73
CA MET A 1 13.87 -28.07 29.49
C MET A 1 12.88 -27.97 28.33
N LYS A 2 11.78 -28.75 28.24
CA LYS A 2 10.89 -28.67 27.04
C LYS A 2 10.27 -27.29 26.78
N GLN A 3 9.91 -26.58 27.86
CA GLN A 3 9.24 -25.27 27.78
C GLN A 3 10.20 -24.12 27.40
N GLU A 4 11.46 -24.17 27.84
CA GLU A 4 12.51 -23.20 27.45
C GLU A 4 12.90 -23.32 25.98
N VAL A 5 12.97 -24.55 25.46
CA VAL A 5 13.27 -24.79 24.03
C VAL A 5 12.14 -24.25 23.13
N LEU A 6 10.89 -24.38 23.57
CA LEU A 6 9.74 -23.81 22.87
C LEU A 6 9.77 -22.28 22.91
N SER A 7 10.08 -21.66 24.06
CA SER A 7 10.25 -20.20 24.18
C SER A 7 11.32 -19.69 23.22
N ASN A 8 12.50 -20.31 23.22
CA ASN A 8 13.60 -19.92 22.32
C ASN A 8 13.23 -20.05 20.85
N THR A 9 12.44 -21.07 20.48
CA THR A 9 11.98 -21.24 19.10
C THR A 9 11.05 -20.10 18.68
N VAL A 10 10.11 -19.72 19.54
CA VAL A 10 9.18 -18.61 19.29
C VAL A 10 9.94 -17.29 19.14
N ASP A 11 10.93 -17.04 20.01
CA ASP A 11 11.75 -15.82 19.95
C ASP A 11 12.57 -15.73 18.65
N ILE A 12 13.10 -16.87 18.18
CA ILE A 12 13.84 -16.94 16.91
C ILE A 12 12.89 -16.68 15.74
N LEU A 13 11.71 -17.29 15.73
CA LEU A 13 10.72 -17.08 14.67
C LEU A 13 10.28 -15.61 14.59
N HIS A 14 10.05 -14.96 15.74
CA HIS A 14 9.68 -13.55 15.76
C HIS A 14 10.80 -12.62 15.25
N LYS A 15 12.06 -12.95 15.55
CA LYS A 15 13.22 -12.24 14.99
C LYS A 15 13.30 -12.42 13.47
N ILE A 16 13.03 -13.61 12.94
CA ILE A 16 12.99 -13.87 11.50
C ILE A 16 11.89 -13.03 10.84
N GLU A 17 10.68 -13.03 11.39
CA GLU A 17 9.56 -12.23 10.89
C GLU A 17 9.91 -10.72 10.85
N THR A 18 10.57 -10.23 11.90
CA THR A 18 11.03 -8.83 11.98
C THR A 18 12.03 -8.51 10.86
N ILE A 19 13.01 -9.39 10.64
CA ILE A 19 14.01 -9.23 9.58
C ILE A 19 13.35 -9.25 8.20
N GLU A 20 12.41 -10.17 7.94
CA GLU A 20 11.70 -10.25 6.66
C GLU A 20 10.92 -8.97 6.35
N LYS A 21 10.30 -8.38 7.37
CA LYS A 21 9.61 -7.09 7.26
C LYS A 21 10.58 -5.95 6.94
N GLU A 22 11.68 -5.84 7.67
CA GLU A 22 12.71 -4.81 7.43
C GLU A 22 13.32 -4.91 6.02
N VAL A 23 13.58 -6.14 5.54
CA VAL A 23 14.08 -6.39 4.17
C VAL A 23 13.05 -5.96 3.12
N THR A 24 11.76 -6.19 3.38
CA THR A 24 10.68 -5.76 2.48
C THR A 24 10.59 -4.24 2.40
N ASP A 25 10.64 -3.57 3.55
CA ASP A 25 10.63 -2.10 3.62
C ASP A 25 11.85 -1.49 2.92
N LEU A 26 13.02 -2.12 3.06
CA LEU A 26 14.24 -1.72 2.35
C LEU A 26 14.07 -1.84 0.84
N LYS A 27 13.53 -2.95 0.34
CA LYS A 27 13.26 -3.15 -1.10
C LYS A 27 12.33 -2.06 -1.64
N LEU A 28 11.25 -1.76 -0.93
CA LEU A 28 10.30 -0.70 -1.32
C LEU A 28 10.96 0.69 -1.32
N SER A 29 11.81 0.98 -0.33
CA SER A 29 12.57 2.23 -0.25
C SER A 29 13.51 2.40 -1.44
N VAL A 30 14.22 1.34 -1.83
CA VAL A 30 15.10 1.33 -3.00
C VAL A 30 14.30 1.53 -4.29
N LEU A 31 13.18 0.80 -4.48
CA LEU A 31 12.33 0.95 -5.65
C LEU A 31 11.82 2.38 -5.81
N LYS A 32 11.33 3.01 -4.73
CA LYS A 32 10.88 4.41 -4.74
C LYS A 32 11.97 5.41 -5.15
N LYS A 33 13.24 5.11 -4.87
CA LYS A 33 14.39 5.95 -5.27
C LYS A 33 14.81 5.70 -6.73
N LEU A 34 14.77 4.44 -7.18
CA LEU A 34 15.19 4.05 -8.53
C LEU A 34 14.17 4.42 -9.60
N THR A 35 12.88 4.37 -9.26
CA THR A 35 11.81 4.89 -10.11
C THR A 35 11.28 6.17 -9.49
N PRO A 36 11.84 7.36 -9.83
CA PRO A 36 11.22 8.61 -9.46
C PRO A 36 9.92 8.69 -10.26
N THR A 37 8.83 8.18 -9.67
CA THR A 37 7.51 8.42 -10.19
C THR A 37 7.30 9.92 -10.03
N GLY A 38 7.34 10.67 -11.13
CA GLY A 38 7.02 12.11 -11.13
C GLY A 38 5.58 12.42 -10.74
N LYS A 39 4.89 11.47 -10.08
CA LYS A 39 3.50 11.51 -9.67
C LYS A 39 3.46 11.71 -8.17
N LYS A 40 2.95 12.88 -7.78
CA LYS A 40 2.72 13.26 -6.39
C LYS A 40 1.79 12.22 -5.75
N VAL A 41 2.30 11.44 -4.79
CA VAL A 41 1.48 10.48 -4.04
C VAL A 41 0.45 11.27 -3.24
N ILE A 42 -0.80 11.26 -3.69
CA ILE A 42 -1.93 11.85 -2.97
C ILE A 42 -2.41 10.83 -1.93
N SER A 43 -2.23 11.12 -0.64
CA SER A 43 -2.77 10.26 0.41
C SER A 43 -4.30 10.39 0.41
N LEU A 44 -5.01 9.34 -0.01
CA LEU A 44 -6.45 9.28 0.16
C LEU A 44 -6.75 9.03 1.63
N LYS A 45 -7.40 10.00 2.28
CA LYS A 45 -7.81 9.90 3.69
C LYS A 45 -9.01 8.95 3.78
N GLY A 46 -8.75 7.64 3.87
CA GLY A 46 -9.79 6.63 4.02
C GLY A 46 -9.31 5.21 3.73
N VAL A 47 -9.22 4.40 4.79
CA VAL A 47 -9.17 2.92 4.84
C VAL A 47 -7.97 2.19 4.19
N ILE A 48 -7.34 2.70 3.14
CA ILE A 48 -6.28 1.96 2.43
C ILE A 48 -4.92 2.67 2.59
N LYS A 49 -4.10 2.17 3.51
CA LYS A 49 -2.71 2.62 3.69
C LYS A 49 -1.79 1.75 2.83
N GLY A 50 -0.81 2.36 2.14
CA GLY A 50 0.24 1.63 1.43
C GLY A 50 -0.04 1.30 -0.05
N ILE A 51 -1.12 1.82 -0.64
CA ILE A 51 -1.37 1.73 -2.09
C ILE A 51 -1.12 3.08 -2.73
N ASP A 52 -0.27 3.10 -3.76
CA ASP A 52 -0.03 4.28 -4.58
C ASP A 52 -1.18 4.45 -5.58
N VAL A 53 -2.02 5.47 -5.36
CA VAL A 53 -3.11 5.82 -6.27
C VAL A 53 -2.62 6.84 -7.29
N THR A 54 -2.83 6.57 -8.57
CA THR A 54 -2.41 7.45 -9.66
C THR A 54 -3.56 8.30 -10.21
N ASP A 55 -3.23 9.39 -10.91
CA ASP A 55 -4.23 10.20 -11.63
C ASP A 55 -5.05 9.40 -12.65
N LYS A 56 -4.47 8.32 -13.20
CA LYS A 56 -5.17 7.43 -14.12
C LYS A 56 -6.29 6.69 -13.41
N ASP A 57 -6.04 6.20 -12.19
CA ASP A 57 -7.02 5.50 -11.37
C ASP A 57 -8.15 6.45 -10.95
N VAL A 58 -7.80 7.68 -10.57
CA VAL A 58 -8.76 8.74 -10.25
C VAL A 58 -9.62 9.11 -11.47
N ASN A 59 -9.01 9.29 -12.65
CA ASN A 59 -9.74 9.66 -13.86
C ASN A 59 -10.63 8.53 -14.37
N PHE A 60 -10.19 7.27 -14.23
CA PHE A 60 -11.01 6.10 -14.52
C PHE A 60 -12.23 6.05 -13.58
N ALA A 61 -12.02 6.22 -12.28
CA ALA A 61 -13.09 6.25 -11.29
C ALA A 61 -14.08 7.40 -11.54
N LYS A 62 -13.59 8.61 -11.84
CA LYS A 62 -14.44 9.76 -12.19
C LYS A 62 -15.34 9.44 -13.38
N LYS A 63 -14.79 8.88 -14.48
CA LYS A 63 -15.61 8.50 -15.63
C LYS A 63 -16.69 7.50 -15.24
N SER A 64 -16.35 6.47 -14.47
CA SER A 64 -17.31 5.48 -13.97
C SER A 64 -18.42 6.11 -13.12
N LEU A 65 -18.08 7.04 -12.23
CA LEU A 65 -19.04 7.71 -11.33
C LEU A 65 -19.93 8.73 -12.05
N PHE A 66 -19.42 9.42 -13.07
CA PHE A 66 -20.13 10.50 -13.76
C PHE A 66 -20.80 10.06 -15.07
N GLN A 67 -20.46 8.92 -15.66
CA GLN A 67 -21.18 8.38 -16.84
C GLN A 67 -22.60 7.92 -16.54
N GLN A 68 -22.97 7.72 -15.27
CA GLN A 68 -24.34 7.34 -14.88
C GLN A 68 -25.31 8.53 -14.73
N ARG A 69 -24.88 9.78 -14.97
CA ARG A 69 -25.79 10.94 -14.93
C ARG A 69 -25.93 11.63 -16.29
N ASN A 70 -26.55 10.95 -17.25
CA ASN A 70 -27.36 11.64 -18.27
C ASN A 70 -28.67 12.12 -17.62
N ILE A 71 -28.59 12.99 -16.62
CA ILE A 71 -29.76 13.75 -16.17
C ILE A 71 -29.73 15.03 -17.00
N SER A 72 -30.51 15.05 -18.07
CA SER A 72 -30.83 16.26 -18.80
C SER A 72 -31.49 17.24 -17.82
N ILE A 73 -30.76 18.26 -17.41
CA ILE A 73 -31.35 19.43 -16.78
C ILE A 73 -31.25 20.55 -17.81
N SER A 74 -32.37 20.75 -18.51
CA SER A 74 -32.65 21.94 -19.32
C SER A 74 -32.65 23.17 -18.40
N PRO A 75 -32.25 24.36 -18.90
CA PRO A 75 -31.84 25.50 -18.07
C PRO A 75 -32.92 26.05 -17.15
#